data_AF-M2YPK2-F1
#
_entry.id   AF-M2YPK2-F1
#
_cell.length_a   1.000
_cell.length_b   1.000
_cell.length_c   1.000
_cell.angle_alpha   90.00
_cell.angle_beta   90.00
_cell.angle_gamma   90.00
#
_symmetry.space_group_name_H-M   'P 1'
#
loop_
_entity.id
_entity.type
_entity.pdbx_description
1 polymer ?
#
loop_
_entity_poly.entity_id
_entity_poly.type
_entity_poly.pdbx_seq_one_letter_code
_entity_poly.pdbx_strand_id
1 'polypeptide(L)'
;MIRTRFDEEELEDALREAIDEQLKAEISRTNVSSKSEVPLRNENPDAAQTYVILLCRRLLLTMCSIVVAWGGSQLQDSCLFRSYDHPPPAPNLPDEERYGHLKPYSASPAPIWAVARATSAAPTYFKRIKIGDGEFWDGAVGEGCNNPVRLAYHETKQMHRYDRPAVILSVGTGPRDDKSQDMSRNSFKEMIQLAKQKQWKSSNAEETDYRFRHDILNGVNEALKGEEKIEYERLNPEGISSVKLDTWLPLRSREGKSGGADTKLLMETAVEKYLAKKDVNEALDRTADLLVRKRRKRAAVEDCGRWERFAMHVFYGCPDSVCSTESLFKTRDELREHAFYRHGIVWKIETKHSAKWDDRKYACRWDGCGQKYVPVFETEIDFRDHLERFHKLESPQIMDYDDYEQWLDDGREQGANRSRSNSRDSQISTKGRQTQGIG
;
A
#
# COMPACT_ATOMS: atom_id res chain seq x y z
N MET A 1 -0.92 -41.10 1.79
CA MET A 1 -1.39 -39.78 1.31
C MET A 1 -2.21 -39.19 2.44
N ILE A 2 -1.88 -37.97 2.91
CA ILE A 2 -2.60 -37.34 4.04
C ILE A 2 -4.00 -36.98 3.56
N ARG A 3 -5.03 -37.42 4.27
CA ARG A 3 -6.41 -37.05 3.97
C ARG A 3 -6.64 -35.64 4.51
N THR A 4 -6.92 -34.69 3.63
CA THR A 4 -7.29 -33.32 4.00
C THR A 4 -8.77 -33.25 4.29
N ARG A 5 -9.16 -32.29 5.12
CA ARG A 5 -10.54 -32.13 5.56
C ARG A 5 -11.41 -31.46 4.50
N PHE A 6 -10.82 -30.54 3.74
CA PHE A 6 -11.49 -29.76 2.72
C PHE A 6 -10.87 -30.02 1.35
N ASP A 7 -11.68 -29.81 0.32
CA ASP A 7 -11.24 -29.82 -1.06
C ASP A 7 -10.46 -28.53 -1.36
N GLU A 8 -9.31 -28.67 -2.00
CA GLU A 8 -8.50 -27.53 -2.41
C GLU A 8 -9.11 -26.77 -3.59
N GLU A 9 -9.83 -27.45 -4.50
CA GLU A 9 -10.40 -26.84 -5.70
C GLU A 9 -11.50 -25.85 -5.35
N GLU A 10 -12.38 -26.19 -4.41
CA GLU A 10 -13.45 -25.30 -3.93
C GLU A 10 -12.89 -23.99 -3.33
N LEU A 11 -11.80 -24.08 -2.56
CA LEU A 11 -11.15 -22.89 -2.01
C LEU A 11 -10.46 -22.06 -3.10
N GLU A 12 -9.79 -22.72 -4.05
CA GLU A 12 -9.14 -22.03 -5.17
C GLU A 12 -10.15 -21.29 -6.05
N ASP A 13 -11.29 -21.91 -6.35
CA ASP A 13 -12.38 -21.31 -7.11
C ASP A 13 -12.99 -20.12 -6.37
N ALA A 14 -13.28 -20.26 -5.06
CA ALA A 14 -13.79 -19.17 -4.25
C ALA A 14 -12.81 -17.98 -4.18
N LEU A 15 -11.51 -18.24 -4.07
CA LEU A 15 -10.48 -17.20 -4.09
C LEU A 15 -10.42 -16.51 -5.46
N ARG A 16 -10.50 -17.26 -6.56
CA ARG A 16 -10.50 -16.71 -7.92
C ARG A 16 -11.74 -15.85 -8.16
N GLU A 17 -12.91 -16.33 -7.77
CA GLU A 17 -14.17 -15.60 -7.87
C GLU A 17 -14.11 -14.28 -7.10
N ALA A 18 -13.73 -14.31 -5.82
CA ALA A 18 -13.62 -13.11 -4.98
C ALA A 18 -12.65 -12.07 -5.57
N ILE A 19 -11.52 -12.52 -6.13
CA ILE A 19 -10.54 -11.63 -6.76
C ILE A 19 -11.09 -11.04 -8.06
N ASP A 20 -11.77 -11.83 -8.88
CA ASP A 20 -12.36 -11.36 -10.14
C ASP A 20 -13.51 -10.37 -9.90
N GLU A 21 -14.39 -10.64 -8.94
CA GLU A 21 -15.46 -9.72 -8.53
C GLU A 21 -14.91 -8.38 -8.05
N GLN A 22 -13.91 -8.42 -7.17
CA GLN A 22 -13.29 -7.21 -6.65
C GLN A 22 -12.56 -6.42 -7.75
N LEU A 23 -11.90 -7.11 -8.68
CA LEU A 23 -11.24 -6.49 -9.82
C LEU A 23 -12.25 -5.78 -10.73
N LYS A 24 -13.37 -6.44 -11.05
CA LYS A 24 -14.47 -5.84 -11.82
C LYS A 24 -15.02 -4.59 -11.12
N ALA A 25 -15.23 -4.66 -9.81
CA ALA A 25 -15.70 -3.53 -9.01
C ALA A 25 -14.71 -2.36 -9.06
N GLU A 26 -13.41 -2.61 -8.94
CA GLU A 26 -12.38 -1.56 -8.97
C GLU A 26 -12.24 -0.90 -10.35
N ILE A 27 -12.31 -1.70 -11.42
CA ILE A 27 -12.35 -1.18 -12.80
C ILE A 27 -13.57 -0.28 -13.01
N SER A 28 -14.74 -0.67 -12.49
CA SER A 28 -15.96 0.13 -12.62
C SER A 28 -15.87 1.48 -11.87
N ARG A 29 -15.19 1.52 -10.71
CA ARG A 29 -15.02 2.75 -9.90
C ARG A 29 -14.07 3.77 -10.52
N THR A 30 -13.11 3.32 -11.32
CA THR A 30 -12.05 4.18 -11.85
C THR A 30 -12.43 4.94 -13.13
N ASN A 31 -13.66 4.76 -13.65
CA ASN A 31 -14.22 5.51 -14.80
C ASN A 31 -13.28 5.54 -16.03
N VAL A 32 -12.56 4.45 -16.30
CA VAL A 32 -11.72 4.33 -17.50
C VAL A 32 -12.64 4.08 -18.71
N SER A 33 -12.88 5.12 -19.51
CA SER A 33 -13.86 5.12 -20.60
C SER A 33 -13.37 4.41 -21.88
N SER A 34 -12.09 4.05 -21.97
CA SER A 34 -11.52 3.47 -23.18
C SER A 34 -10.78 2.16 -22.91
N LYS A 35 -11.09 1.13 -23.72
CA LYS A 35 -10.31 -0.14 -23.80
C LYS A 35 -8.84 0.07 -24.17
N SER A 36 -8.44 1.23 -24.71
CA SER A 36 -7.05 1.59 -24.99
C SER A 36 -6.35 2.37 -23.86
N GLU A 37 -7.10 2.81 -22.84
CA GLU A 37 -6.56 3.47 -21.64
C GLU A 37 -6.40 2.52 -20.46
N VAL A 38 -6.89 1.29 -20.59
CA VAL A 38 -6.48 0.16 -19.76
C VAL A 38 -5.10 -0.28 -20.26
N PRO A 39 -4.01 -0.13 -19.48
CA PRO A 39 -2.79 -0.80 -19.83
C PRO A 39 -3.08 -2.29 -19.67
N LEU A 40 -2.86 -3.04 -20.76
CA LEU A 40 -2.92 -4.50 -20.92
C LEU A 40 -4.11 -4.98 -21.77
N ARG A 41 -3.85 -5.15 -23.06
CA ARG A 41 -4.22 -6.40 -23.73
C ARG A 41 -2.95 -7.24 -23.76
N ASN A 42 -2.96 -8.38 -23.08
CA ASN A 42 -2.17 -9.52 -23.54
C ASN A 42 -3.19 -10.53 -24.05
N GLU A 43 -3.06 -10.97 -25.30
CA GLU A 43 -4.04 -11.82 -26.01
C GLU A 43 -4.06 -13.27 -25.49
N ASN A 44 -3.52 -13.50 -24.30
CA ASN A 44 -3.44 -14.80 -23.66
C ASN A 44 -4.51 -14.89 -22.55
N PRO A 45 -5.52 -15.77 -22.66
CA PRO A 45 -6.56 -15.96 -21.65
C PRO A 45 -6.00 -16.39 -20.27
N ASP A 46 -4.77 -16.91 -20.19
CA ASP A 46 -4.09 -17.21 -18.92
C ASP A 46 -3.50 -15.96 -18.24
N ALA A 47 -3.50 -14.80 -18.89
CA ALA A 47 -2.90 -13.56 -18.40
C ALA A 47 -3.84 -12.66 -17.58
N ALA A 48 -4.98 -13.18 -17.11
CA ALA A 48 -5.82 -12.50 -16.10
C ALA A 48 -5.02 -12.16 -14.81
N GLN A 49 -3.83 -12.76 -14.63
CA GLN A 49 -2.96 -12.61 -13.47
C GLN A 49 -2.07 -11.35 -13.49
N THR A 50 -1.85 -10.72 -14.64
CA THR A 50 -0.94 -9.55 -14.76
C THR A 50 -1.64 -8.21 -14.45
N TYR A 51 -2.97 -8.21 -14.40
CA TYR A 51 -3.78 -6.98 -14.31
C TYR A 51 -3.67 -6.27 -12.96
N VAL A 52 -3.45 -7.00 -11.86
CA VAL A 52 -3.25 -6.36 -10.56
C VAL A 52 -1.87 -5.72 -10.47
N ILE A 53 -0.83 -6.27 -11.10
CA ILE A 53 0.53 -5.72 -11.05
C ILE A 53 0.66 -4.34 -11.74
N LEU A 54 -0.18 -4.05 -12.75
CA LEU A 54 -0.12 -2.77 -13.49
C LEU A 54 -1.09 -1.69 -13.00
N LEU A 55 -2.26 -2.06 -12.45
CA LEU A 55 -3.00 -1.14 -11.57
C LEU A 55 -2.14 -0.77 -10.36
N CYS A 56 -1.37 -1.74 -9.83
CA CYS A 56 -0.35 -1.50 -8.83
C CYS A 56 0.77 -0.57 -9.33
N ARG A 57 1.33 -0.73 -10.54
CA ARG A 57 2.43 0.16 -10.99
C ARG A 57 2.05 1.63 -11.20
N ARG A 58 0.78 1.99 -11.37
CA ARG A 58 0.33 3.40 -11.50
C ARG A 58 -0.47 3.94 -10.31
N LEU A 59 -1.07 3.09 -9.47
CA LEU A 59 -1.70 3.48 -8.19
C LEU A 59 -0.84 3.18 -6.95
N LEU A 60 0.22 2.37 -7.06
CA LEU A 60 1.13 1.97 -5.98
C LEU A 60 2.58 2.37 -6.26
N LEU A 61 2.92 3.62 -5.99
CA LEU A 61 4.28 3.94 -5.55
C LEU A 61 4.41 3.91 -4.01
N THR A 62 3.40 3.39 -3.29
CA THR A 62 3.22 3.73 -1.87
C THR A 62 2.75 2.59 -0.95
N MET A 63 2.19 1.47 -1.44
CA MET A 63 1.79 0.33 -0.60
C MET A 63 2.60 -0.92 -0.96
N CYS A 64 3.48 -1.28 -0.02
CA CYS A 64 4.29 -2.49 -0.06
C CYS A 64 3.54 -3.59 0.71
N SER A 65 3.23 -4.70 0.04
CA SER A 65 2.52 -5.84 0.65
C SER A 65 3.43 -7.05 0.71
N ILE A 66 3.38 -7.75 1.85
CA ILE A 66 3.99 -9.05 2.02
C ILE A 66 2.95 -10.08 2.47
N VAL A 67 3.08 -11.31 2.00
CA VAL A 67 2.29 -12.46 2.43
C VAL A 67 3.24 -13.60 2.80
N VAL A 68 3.03 -14.20 3.97
CA VAL A 68 3.91 -15.23 4.51
C VAL A 68 3.35 -16.62 4.19
N ALA A 69 4.17 -17.48 3.62
CA ALA A 69 3.88 -18.91 3.51
C ALA A 69 5.09 -19.71 3.99
N TRP A 70 4.90 -20.97 4.36
CA TRP A 70 6.00 -21.85 4.75
C TRP A 70 6.35 -22.82 3.63
N GLY A 71 7.57 -22.79 3.11
CA GLY A 71 8.01 -23.69 2.05
C GLY A 71 8.92 -23.04 1.00
N GLY A 72 8.83 -23.53 -0.24
CA GLY A 72 9.70 -23.14 -1.36
C GLY A 72 10.41 -24.34 -2.01
N SER A 73 11.32 -24.06 -2.93
CA SER A 73 12.03 -25.09 -3.73
C SER A 73 12.89 -26.04 -2.87
N GLN A 74 13.33 -25.60 -1.69
CA GLN A 74 14.13 -26.40 -0.75
C GLN A 74 13.37 -26.74 0.57
N LEU A 75 12.04 -26.54 0.62
CA LEU A 75 11.12 -27.02 1.66
C LEU A 75 11.41 -26.68 3.15
N GLN A 76 12.29 -25.72 3.48
CA GLN A 76 12.75 -25.51 4.87
C GLN A 76 12.84 -24.04 5.35
N ASP A 77 12.02 -23.12 4.83
CA ASP A 77 12.03 -21.74 5.35
C ASP A 77 10.69 -21.03 5.15
N SER A 78 10.52 -19.92 5.87
CA SER A 78 9.47 -18.93 5.60
C SER A 78 9.73 -18.27 4.24
N CYS A 79 8.69 -18.20 3.42
CA CYS A 79 8.67 -17.51 2.14
C CYS A 79 7.82 -16.25 2.27
N LEU A 80 8.37 -15.12 1.84
CA LEU A 80 7.68 -13.83 1.76
C LEU A 80 7.35 -13.54 0.30
N PHE A 81 6.07 -13.67 -0.05
CA PHE A 81 5.54 -13.17 -1.32
C PHE A 81 5.41 -11.66 -1.23
N ARG A 82 6.09 -10.92 -2.11
CA ARG A 82 6.13 -9.45 -2.10
C ARG A 82 5.49 -8.85 -3.34
N SER A 83 4.87 -7.68 -3.20
CA SER A 83 4.41 -6.87 -4.34
C SER A 83 5.51 -6.00 -4.97
N TYR A 84 6.73 -6.05 -4.43
CA TYR A 84 7.86 -5.19 -4.79
C TYR A 84 9.18 -5.97 -4.71
N ASP A 85 10.22 -5.42 -5.36
CA ASP A 85 11.57 -5.99 -5.34
C ASP A 85 12.25 -5.70 -4.00
N HIS A 86 12.88 -6.72 -3.41
CA HIS A 86 13.68 -6.59 -2.20
C HIS A 86 15.17 -6.56 -2.56
N PRO A 87 15.89 -5.46 -2.29
CA PRO A 87 17.28 -5.32 -2.68
C PRO A 87 18.18 -6.26 -1.86
N PRO A 88 19.37 -6.64 -2.39
CA PRO A 88 20.37 -7.33 -1.59
C PRO A 88 20.88 -6.44 -0.45
N PRO A 89 21.47 -7.04 0.61
CA PRO A 89 22.08 -6.27 1.70
C PRO A 89 23.12 -5.30 1.14
N ALA A 90 23.18 -4.09 1.72
CA ALA A 90 24.18 -3.12 1.29
C ALA A 90 25.61 -3.67 1.52
N PRO A 91 26.57 -3.38 0.63
CA PRO A 91 27.90 -4.00 0.67
C PRO A 91 28.68 -3.76 1.98
N ASN A 92 28.34 -2.68 2.68
CA ASN A 92 28.98 -2.21 3.91
C ASN A 92 28.19 -2.57 5.19
N LEU A 93 27.14 -3.39 5.11
CA LEU A 93 26.43 -3.82 6.31
C LEU A 93 27.31 -4.73 7.19
N PRO A 94 27.25 -4.56 8.53
CA PRO A 94 27.87 -5.48 9.48
C PRO A 94 27.42 -6.93 9.23
N ASP A 95 28.30 -7.88 9.51
CA ASP A 95 28.05 -9.31 9.22
C ASP A 95 26.78 -9.82 9.93
N GLU A 96 26.58 -9.47 11.20
CA GLU A 96 25.37 -9.85 11.96
C GLU A 96 24.07 -9.40 11.27
N GLU A 97 24.05 -8.18 10.72
CA GLU A 97 22.90 -7.64 9.99
C GLU A 97 22.75 -8.28 8.60
N ARG A 98 23.87 -8.63 7.97
CA ARG A 98 23.88 -9.35 6.69
C ARG A 98 23.33 -10.77 6.85
N TYR A 99 23.66 -11.47 7.93
CA TYR A 99 23.12 -12.80 8.25
C TYR A 99 21.62 -12.75 8.57
N GLY A 100 21.13 -11.64 9.15
CA GLY A 100 19.72 -11.39 9.41
C GLY A 100 18.93 -10.82 8.22
N HIS A 101 19.56 -10.63 7.06
CA HIS A 101 18.91 -10.03 5.90
C HIS A 101 17.88 -11.00 5.30
N LEU A 102 16.66 -10.52 5.05
CA LEU A 102 15.64 -11.34 4.41
C LEU A 102 16.08 -11.63 2.97
N LYS A 103 15.72 -12.81 2.46
CA LYS A 103 16.21 -13.26 1.16
C LYS A 103 15.81 -12.25 0.06
N PRO A 104 16.78 -11.71 -0.69
CA PRO A 104 16.51 -10.73 -1.74
C PRO A 104 15.89 -11.45 -2.94
N TYR A 105 14.73 -10.95 -3.37
CA TYR A 105 14.01 -11.47 -4.53
C TYR A 105 13.27 -10.34 -5.23
N SER A 106 13.06 -10.51 -6.54
CA SER A 106 12.10 -9.69 -7.28
C SER A 106 10.69 -9.86 -6.72
N ALA A 107 9.83 -8.88 -7.03
CA ALA A 107 8.40 -8.95 -6.78
C ALA A 107 7.85 -10.30 -7.28
N SER A 108 6.96 -10.90 -6.48
CA SER A 108 6.43 -12.21 -6.82
C SER A 108 5.60 -12.14 -8.10
N PRO A 109 5.87 -12.99 -9.10
CA PRO A 109 5.02 -13.11 -10.28
C PRO A 109 3.79 -13.99 -10.03
N ALA A 110 3.66 -14.59 -8.83
CA ALA A 110 2.58 -15.50 -8.52
C ALA A 110 1.23 -14.76 -8.46
N PRO A 111 0.14 -15.39 -8.95
CA PRO A 111 -1.16 -14.78 -8.86
C PRO A 111 -1.64 -14.68 -7.42
N ILE A 112 -2.40 -13.62 -7.12
CA ILE A 112 -2.89 -13.33 -5.77
C ILE A 112 -3.68 -14.49 -5.19
N TRP A 113 -4.52 -15.16 -5.98
CA TRP A 113 -5.30 -16.31 -5.51
C TRP A 113 -4.38 -17.45 -5.05
N ALA A 114 -3.26 -17.70 -5.73
CA ALA A 114 -2.31 -18.75 -5.35
C ALA A 114 -1.51 -18.36 -4.11
N VAL A 115 -1.12 -17.08 -3.99
CA VAL A 115 -0.46 -16.55 -2.80
C VAL A 115 -1.40 -16.64 -1.58
N ALA A 116 -2.67 -16.26 -1.75
CA ALA A 116 -3.72 -16.39 -0.73
C ALA A 116 -3.95 -17.87 -0.35
N ARG A 117 -3.96 -18.76 -1.34
CA ARG A 117 -4.09 -20.20 -1.12
C ARG A 117 -2.89 -20.78 -0.37
N ALA A 118 -1.68 -20.31 -0.65
CA ALA A 118 -0.44 -20.72 0.02
C ALA A 118 -0.44 -20.32 1.50
N THR A 119 -0.70 -19.05 1.81
CA THR A 119 -0.72 -18.57 3.21
C THR A 119 -1.83 -19.21 4.04
N SER A 120 -2.89 -19.74 3.41
CA SER A 120 -4.03 -20.37 4.09
C SER A 120 -3.99 -21.90 4.06
N ALA A 121 -2.91 -22.51 3.54
CA ALA A 121 -2.80 -23.96 3.36
C ALA A 121 -2.48 -24.67 4.68
N ALA A 122 -3.37 -24.54 5.67
CA ALA A 122 -3.17 -25.05 7.02
C ALA A 122 -3.03 -26.58 6.99
N PRO A 123 -2.00 -27.16 7.63
CA PRO A 123 -1.83 -28.60 7.72
C PRO A 123 -3.09 -29.30 8.24
N THR A 124 -3.40 -30.48 7.70
CA THR A 124 -4.60 -31.29 7.96
C THR A 124 -5.91 -30.72 7.42
N TYR A 125 -6.01 -29.41 7.19
CA TYR A 125 -7.17 -28.79 6.56
C TYR A 125 -7.10 -28.85 5.04
N PHE A 126 -5.98 -28.41 4.48
CA PHE A 126 -5.78 -28.28 3.05
C PHE A 126 -4.49 -28.94 2.57
N LYS A 127 -4.44 -29.32 1.30
CA LYS A 127 -3.19 -29.77 0.67
C LYS A 127 -2.28 -28.58 0.44
N ARG A 128 -0.97 -28.86 0.34
CA ARG A 128 0.04 -27.91 -0.13
C ARG A 128 -0.31 -27.45 -1.54
N ILE A 129 -0.05 -26.18 -1.81
CA ILE A 129 -0.09 -25.64 -3.17
C ILE A 129 1.32 -25.64 -3.77
N LYS A 130 1.41 -25.95 -5.06
CA LYS A 130 2.64 -25.79 -5.83
C LYS A 130 2.60 -24.46 -6.58
N ILE A 131 3.63 -23.63 -6.41
CA ILE A 131 3.79 -22.36 -7.13
C ILE A 131 5.20 -22.35 -7.72
N GLY A 132 5.30 -22.37 -9.04
CA GLY A 132 6.58 -22.60 -9.73
C GLY A 132 7.19 -23.95 -9.31
N ASP A 133 8.45 -23.92 -8.91
CA ASP A 133 9.19 -25.10 -8.43
C ASP A 133 9.07 -25.33 -6.91
N GLY A 134 8.31 -24.50 -6.20
CA GLY A 134 8.13 -24.59 -4.75
C GLY A 134 6.80 -25.22 -4.33
N GLU A 135 6.80 -25.91 -3.20
CA GLU A 135 5.58 -26.30 -2.47
C GLU A 135 5.42 -25.46 -1.21
N PHE A 136 4.18 -25.06 -0.92
CA PHE A 136 3.88 -24.12 0.17
C PHE A 136 2.77 -24.62 1.09
N TRP A 137 2.96 -24.36 2.39
CA TRP A 137 2.00 -24.48 3.48
C TRP A 137 1.64 -23.09 4.02
N ASP A 138 0.65 -23.07 4.90
CA ASP A 138 0.27 -21.91 5.70
C ASP A 138 1.48 -21.23 6.37
N GLY A 139 1.44 -19.90 6.43
CA GLY A 139 2.47 -19.08 7.06
C GLY A 139 2.62 -19.36 8.56
N ALA A 140 1.55 -19.78 9.24
CA ALA A 140 1.56 -20.07 10.68
C ALA A 140 2.35 -21.34 11.06
N VAL A 141 2.81 -22.13 10.08
CA VAL A 141 3.63 -23.34 10.31
C VAL A 141 5.04 -22.99 10.82
N GLY A 142 5.56 -21.82 10.47
CA GLY A 142 6.88 -21.34 10.89
C GLY A 142 6.93 -20.72 12.29
N GLU A 143 8.12 -20.75 12.91
CA GLU A 143 8.34 -20.15 14.25
C GLU A 143 8.12 -18.65 14.19
N GLY A 144 7.31 -18.11 15.11
CA GLY A 144 6.97 -16.69 15.14
C GLY A 144 6.16 -16.17 13.94
N CYS A 145 5.75 -17.01 12.98
CA CYS A 145 5.14 -16.55 11.72
C CYS A 145 3.61 -16.38 11.79
N ASN A 146 2.95 -16.96 12.80
CA ASN A 146 1.51 -16.82 13.03
C ASN A 146 1.10 -15.37 13.40
N ASN A 147 2.07 -14.53 13.78
CA ASN A 147 1.93 -13.08 13.84
C ASN A 147 3.11 -12.47 13.09
N PRO A 148 2.93 -11.98 11.85
CA PRO A 148 4.03 -11.56 11.00
C PRO A 148 4.62 -10.21 11.40
N VAL A 149 4.22 -9.61 12.54
CA VAL A 149 4.65 -8.25 12.95
C VAL A 149 6.17 -8.06 12.94
N ARG A 150 6.92 -9.06 13.44
CA ARG A 150 8.39 -9.00 13.46
C ARG A 150 8.97 -9.11 12.05
N LEU A 151 8.41 -9.96 11.19
CA LEU A 151 8.82 -10.07 9.79
C LEU A 151 8.54 -8.76 9.05
N ALA A 152 7.36 -8.18 9.22
CA ALA A 152 6.96 -6.91 8.62
C ALA A 152 7.86 -5.74 9.07
N TYR A 153 8.24 -5.70 10.36
CA TYR A 153 9.16 -4.70 10.88
C TYR A 153 10.57 -4.82 10.28
N HIS A 154 11.14 -6.02 10.25
CA HIS A 154 12.48 -6.25 9.66
C HIS A 154 12.49 -5.97 8.16
N GLU A 155 11.45 -6.40 7.45
CA GLU A 155 11.26 -6.09 6.04
C GLU A 155 11.23 -4.58 5.79
N THR A 156 10.47 -3.83 6.58
CA THR A 156 10.40 -2.35 6.48
C THR A 156 11.76 -1.71 6.73
N LYS A 157 12.47 -2.14 7.79
CA LYS A 157 13.80 -1.65 8.16
C LYS A 157 14.83 -1.87 7.03
N GLN A 158 14.80 -3.04 6.39
CA GLN A 158 15.71 -3.39 5.28
C GLN A 158 15.39 -2.60 4.01
N MET A 159 14.10 -2.40 3.70
CA MET A 159 13.67 -1.66 2.51
C MET A 159 13.96 -0.16 2.57
N HIS A 160 13.90 0.44 3.76
CA HIS A 160 13.98 1.88 3.93
C HIS A 160 15.30 2.35 4.54
N ARG A 161 16.41 1.64 4.29
CA ARG A 161 17.76 2.01 4.78
C ARG A 161 17.76 2.36 6.27
N TYR A 162 17.07 1.55 7.09
CA TYR A 162 16.95 1.73 8.53
C TYR A 162 16.04 2.85 9.02
N ASP A 163 15.33 3.55 8.12
CA ASP A 163 14.22 4.38 8.54
C ASP A 163 13.17 3.53 9.25
N ARG A 164 12.64 4.09 10.33
CA ARG A 164 11.73 3.40 11.22
C ARG A 164 10.29 3.72 10.85
N PRO A 165 9.38 2.74 10.93
CA PRO A 165 7.96 3.05 10.82
C PRO A 165 7.57 3.96 11.99
N ALA A 166 6.79 5.01 11.70
CA ALA A 166 6.24 5.85 12.75
C ALA A 166 5.15 5.11 13.57
N VAL A 167 4.45 4.19 12.93
CA VAL A 167 3.33 3.44 13.50
C VAL A 167 3.40 1.99 13.05
N ILE A 168 3.11 1.07 13.96
CA ILE A 168 2.89 -0.35 13.69
C ILE A 168 1.54 -0.72 14.30
N LEU A 169 0.58 -1.08 13.46
CA LEU A 169 -0.72 -1.61 13.87
C LEU A 169 -0.76 -3.11 13.60
N SER A 170 -0.90 -3.91 14.66
CA SER A 170 -1.05 -5.35 14.57
C SER A 170 -2.50 -5.74 14.88
N VAL A 171 -3.16 -6.49 13.99
CA VAL A 171 -4.55 -6.93 14.16
C VAL A 171 -4.58 -8.44 14.27
N GLY A 172 -5.13 -8.94 15.38
CA GLY A 172 -5.29 -10.37 15.65
C GLY A 172 -6.72 -10.85 15.43
N THR A 173 -6.88 -12.18 15.37
CA THR A 173 -8.17 -12.88 15.19
C THR A 173 -8.75 -13.41 16.50
N GLY A 174 -8.30 -12.86 17.63
CA GLY A 174 -8.68 -13.24 18.98
C GLY A 174 -7.62 -14.11 19.66
N PRO A 175 -7.52 -14.02 21.00
CA PRO A 175 -6.58 -14.83 21.75
C PRO A 175 -7.01 -16.30 21.80
N ARG A 176 -6.06 -17.21 22.00
CA ARG A 176 -6.38 -18.61 22.33
C ARG A 176 -6.96 -18.71 23.74
N ASP A 177 -8.05 -19.45 23.88
CA ASP A 177 -8.54 -19.90 25.18
C ASP A 177 -7.89 -21.25 25.52
N ASP A 178 -7.29 -21.37 26.70
CA ASP A 178 -6.69 -22.62 27.19
C ASP A 178 -7.72 -23.77 27.32
N LYS A 179 -9.01 -23.46 27.25
CA LYS A 179 -10.13 -24.39 27.46
C LYS A 179 -10.69 -25.02 26.18
N SER A 180 -10.28 -24.61 24.97
CA SER A 180 -10.80 -25.17 23.72
C SER A 180 -10.08 -26.46 23.31
N GLN A 181 -10.09 -27.48 24.19
CA GLN A 181 -9.60 -28.82 23.86
C GLN A 181 -10.73 -29.65 23.24
N ASP A 182 -11.02 -29.45 21.95
CA ASP A 182 -11.80 -30.45 21.24
C ASP A 182 -11.45 -30.51 19.75
N MET A 183 -10.19 -30.84 19.45
CA MET A 183 -9.82 -31.36 18.14
C MET A 183 -10.06 -32.87 18.14
N SER A 184 -10.62 -33.42 17.06
CA SER A 184 -10.74 -34.88 16.88
C SER A 184 -9.41 -35.56 17.22
N ARG A 185 -9.45 -36.54 18.13
CA ARG A 185 -8.29 -37.28 18.65
C ARG A 185 -7.39 -37.86 17.55
N ASN A 186 -7.91 -38.09 16.34
CA ASN A 186 -7.14 -38.64 15.22
C ASN A 186 -6.40 -37.55 14.42
N SER A 187 -7.08 -36.45 14.04
CA SER A 187 -6.43 -35.33 13.32
C SER A 187 -5.37 -34.63 14.17
N PHE A 188 -5.58 -34.55 15.49
CA PHE A 188 -4.60 -33.98 16.41
C PHE A 188 -3.35 -34.86 16.55
N LYS A 189 -3.49 -36.19 16.57
CA LYS A 189 -2.35 -37.13 16.59
C LYS A 189 -1.54 -37.05 15.30
N GLU A 190 -2.19 -36.99 14.14
CA GLU A 190 -1.53 -36.86 12.85
C GLU A 190 -0.79 -35.51 12.72
N MET A 191 -1.42 -34.41 13.13
CA MET A 191 -0.81 -33.08 13.14
C MET A 191 0.42 -33.01 14.05
N ILE A 192 0.35 -33.60 15.25
CA ILE A 192 1.48 -33.68 16.18
C ILE A 192 2.62 -34.55 15.61
N GLN A 193 2.29 -35.66 14.97
CA GLN A 193 3.30 -36.53 14.33
C GLN A 193 3.99 -35.80 13.17
N LEU A 194 3.23 -35.10 12.32
CA LEU A 194 3.74 -34.28 11.23
C LEU A 194 4.61 -33.14 11.74
N ALA A 195 4.14 -32.40 12.75
CA ALA A 195 4.91 -31.32 13.37
C ALA A 195 6.23 -31.81 13.97
N LYS A 196 6.22 -32.96 14.66
CA LYS A 196 7.44 -33.59 15.20
C LYS A 196 8.38 -34.09 14.09
N GLN A 197 7.85 -34.72 13.05
CA GLN A 197 8.65 -35.27 11.95
C GLN A 197 9.23 -34.18 11.04
N LYS A 198 8.54 -33.03 10.91
CA LYS A 198 8.94 -31.89 10.09
C LYS A 198 9.57 -30.74 10.90
N GLN A 199 9.85 -30.96 12.19
CA GLN A 199 10.39 -29.95 13.13
C GLN A 199 9.63 -28.61 13.08
N TRP A 200 8.31 -28.63 12.94
CA TRP A 200 7.50 -27.42 12.98
C TRP A 200 7.53 -26.83 14.39
N LYS A 201 8.03 -25.60 14.47
CA LYS A 201 7.94 -24.79 15.66
C LYS A 201 6.89 -23.74 15.36
N SER A 202 5.65 -23.93 15.83
CA SER A 202 4.67 -22.84 15.79
C SER A 202 4.74 -22.08 17.11
N SER A 203 4.84 -20.76 17.03
CA SER A 203 4.75 -19.89 18.21
C SER A 203 3.33 -19.34 18.35
N ASN A 204 2.90 -19.10 19.58
CA ASN A 204 1.63 -18.47 19.82
C ASN A 204 1.63 -17.01 19.34
N ALA A 205 0.55 -16.51 18.74
CA ALA A 205 0.52 -15.17 18.15
C ALA A 205 0.71 -14.06 19.22
N GLU A 206 0.25 -14.34 20.44
CA GLU A 206 0.32 -13.52 21.65
C GLU A 206 1.74 -13.51 22.22
N GLU A 207 2.46 -14.63 22.15
CA GLU A 207 3.86 -14.68 22.55
C GLU A 207 4.73 -13.85 21.60
N THR A 208 4.49 -13.98 20.29
CA THR A 208 5.17 -13.14 19.29
C THR A 208 4.84 -11.66 19.50
N ASP A 209 3.58 -11.32 19.78
CA ASP A 209 3.13 -9.96 20.08
C ASP A 209 3.80 -9.40 21.35
N TYR A 210 3.79 -10.16 22.44
CA TYR A 210 4.40 -9.77 23.71
C TYR A 210 5.89 -9.49 23.54
N ARG A 211 6.62 -10.43 22.93
CA ARG A 211 8.06 -10.26 22.67
C ARG A 211 8.33 -9.06 21.77
N PHE A 212 7.57 -8.89 20.70
CA PHE A 212 7.74 -7.75 19.80
C PHE A 212 7.48 -6.42 20.50
N ARG A 213 6.40 -6.32 21.28
CA ARG A 213 6.09 -5.12 22.08
C ARG A 213 7.22 -4.81 23.05
N HIS A 214 7.72 -5.81 23.75
CA HIS A 214 8.84 -5.65 24.67
C HIS A 214 10.09 -5.12 23.95
N ASP A 215 10.44 -5.71 22.79
CA ASP A 215 11.61 -5.30 21.99
C ASP A 215 11.47 -3.85 21.47
N ILE A 216 10.27 -3.45 21.03
CA ILE A 216 10.03 -2.08 20.55
C ILE A 216 10.03 -1.07 21.70
N LEU A 217 9.26 -1.32 22.76
CA LEU A 217 9.10 -0.36 23.84
C LEU A 217 10.38 -0.21 24.68
N ASN A 218 10.97 -1.32 25.09
CA ASN A 218 12.10 -1.32 26.02
C ASN A 218 13.46 -1.37 25.30
N GLY A 219 13.51 -1.82 24.04
CA GLY A 219 14.74 -1.83 23.26
C GLY A 219 14.86 -0.58 22.39
N VAL A 220 14.04 -0.52 21.35
CA VAL A 220 14.16 0.50 20.30
C VAL A 220 13.80 1.89 20.82
N ASN A 221 12.66 2.04 21.49
CA ASN A 221 12.15 3.33 21.93
C ASN A 221 12.93 3.94 23.11
N GLU A 222 13.58 3.13 23.95
CA GLU A 222 14.47 3.63 25.01
C GLU A 222 15.80 4.16 24.46
N ALA A 223 16.31 3.54 23.39
CA ALA A 223 17.51 4.01 22.69
C ALA A 223 17.28 5.35 21.96
N LEU A 224 16.02 5.71 21.71
CA LEU A 224 15.61 6.91 20.97
C LEU A 224 15.53 8.19 21.81
N LYS A 225 16.65 8.60 22.39
CA LYS A 225 16.72 9.83 23.21
C LYS A 225 16.55 11.09 22.33
N GLY A 226 15.35 11.66 22.32
CA GLY A 226 15.04 12.93 21.65
C GLY A 226 14.50 12.81 20.21
N GLU A 227 14.40 11.59 19.68
CA GLU A 227 13.77 11.31 18.39
C GLU A 227 12.33 10.83 18.58
N GLU A 228 11.57 10.81 17.47
CA GLU A 228 10.19 10.32 17.49
C GLU A 228 10.16 8.79 17.68
N LYS A 229 9.41 8.34 18.68
CA LYS A 229 9.26 6.92 19.02
C LYS A 229 8.36 6.20 18.02
N ILE A 230 8.55 4.88 17.94
CA ILE A 230 7.65 3.99 17.20
C ILE A 230 6.41 3.76 18.06
N GLU A 231 5.23 4.12 17.54
CA GLU A 231 3.95 3.81 18.17
C GLU A 231 3.51 2.39 17.77
N TYR A 232 3.31 1.52 18.76
CA TYR A 232 2.85 0.14 18.55
C TYR A 232 1.48 -0.07 19.18
N GLU A 233 0.51 -0.48 18.36
CA GLU A 233 -0.86 -0.76 18.80
C GLU A 233 -1.27 -2.18 18.37
N ARG A 234 -1.88 -2.93 19.29
CA ARG A 234 -2.36 -4.31 19.04
C ARG A 234 -3.86 -4.37 19.28
N LEU A 235 -4.61 -4.65 18.21
CA LEU A 235 -6.04 -4.88 18.28
C LEU A 235 -6.31 -6.38 18.23
N ASN A 236 -6.90 -6.95 19.28
CA ASN A 236 -7.15 -8.38 19.34
C ASN A 236 -8.48 -8.69 20.06
N PRO A 237 -9.58 -8.93 19.32
CA PRO A 237 -10.91 -9.07 19.91
C PRO A 237 -11.04 -10.35 20.75
N GLU A 238 -11.53 -10.20 21.98
CA GLU A 238 -11.87 -11.33 22.87
C GLU A 238 -13.21 -11.97 22.46
N GLY A 239 -13.46 -13.20 22.91
CA GLY A 239 -14.74 -13.88 22.72
C GLY A 239 -14.91 -14.63 21.38
N ILE A 240 -13.86 -14.62 20.54
CA ILE A 240 -13.78 -15.43 19.30
C ILE A 240 -12.95 -16.70 19.53
N SER A 241 -12.25 -16.79 20.66
CA SER A 241 -11.34 -17.87 21.06
C SER A 241 -11.94 -19.27 20.98
N SER A 242 -13.26 -19.41 21.21
CA SER A 242 -13.99 -20.67 21.16
C SER A 242 -14.34 -21.14 19.75
N VAL A 243 -14.20 -20.28 18.74
CA VAL A 243 -14.53 -20.60 17.36
C VAL A 243 -13.34 -21.30 16.71
N LYS A 244 -13.50 -22.58 16.35
CA LYS A 244 -12.46 -23.34 15.64
C LYS A 244 -12.30 -22.79 14.22
N LEU A 245 -11.10 -22.89 13.65
CA LEU A 245 -10.74 -22.44 12.30
C LEU A 245 -11.74 -22.87 11.21
N ASP A 246 -12.31 -24.07 11.33
CA ASP A 246 -13.23 -24.67 10.36
C ASP A 246 -14.73 -24.53 10.71
N THR A 247 -15.07 -23.75 11.73
CA THR A 247 -16.46 -23.61 12.17
C THR A 247 -17.23 -22.72 11.20
N TRP A 248 -18.23 -23.27 10.50
CA TRP A 248 -19.06 -22.50 9.57
C TRP A 248 -20.53 -22.93 9.69
N LEU A 249 -21.27 -22.31 10.61
CA LEU A 249 -22.62 -22.70 11.01
C LEU A 249 -23.66 -21.65 10.62
N PRO A 250 -24.87 -22.07 10.20
CA PRO A 250 -25.25 -23.45 9.89
C PRO A 250 -24.55 -23.92 8.61
N LEU A 251 -24.17 -25.19 8.48
CA LEU A 251 -23.43 -25.68 7.30
C LEU A 251 -24.17 -25.46 5.96
N ARG A 252 -25.50 -25.31 6.00
CA ARG A 252 -26.35 -25.03 4.83
C ARG A 252 -27.34 -23.92 5.17
N SER A 253 -27.50 -22.96 4.25
CA SER A 253 -28.57 -21.97 4.37
C SER A 253 -29.93 -22.60 3.98
N ARG A 254 -31.04 -21.99 4.44
CA ARG A 254 -32.40 -22.39 4.03
C ARG A 254 -32.67 -22.19 2.54
N GLU A 255 -31.86 -21.38 1.87
CA GLU A 255 -32.00 -20.98 0.46
C GLU A 255 -31.05 -21.75 -0.47
N GLY A 256 -30.41 -22.82 0.01
CA GLY A 256 -29.53 -23.67 -0.82
C GLY A 256 -28.14 -23.10 -1.13
N LYS A 257 -27.79 -21.91 -0.60
CA LYS A 257 -26.42 -21.35 -0.63
C LYS A 257 -25.59 -21.77 0.60
N SER A 258 -24.27 -21.58 0.53
CA SER A 258 -23.33 -21.78 1.63
C SER A 258 -23.86 -21.12 2.92
N GLY A 259 -24.05 -21.92 3.97
CA GLY A 259 -24.51 -21.41 5.26
C GLY A 259 -23.32 -21.09 6.16
N GLY A 260 -23.41 -20.02 6.94
CA GLY A 260 -22.37 -19.56 7.89
C GLY A 260 -22.82 -18.38 8.78
N ALA A 261 -24.12 -18.08 8.76
CA ALA A 261 -24.69 -16.88 9.37
C ALA A 261 -24.51 -16.84 10.90
N ASP A 262 -24.62 -17.99 11.58
CA ASP A 262 -24.51 -18.05 13.04
C ASP A 262 -23.06 -17.85 13.48
N THR A 263 -22.11 -18.50 12.79
CA THR A 263 -20.68 -18.26 13.05
C THR A 263 -20.34 -16.79 12.80
N LYS A 264 -20.78 -16.24 11.67
CA LYS A 264 -20.49 -14.85 11.31
C LYS A 264 -21.08 -13.88 12.33
N LEU A 265 -22.34 -14.07 12.71
CA LEU A 265 -23.02 -13.27 13.74
C LEU A 265 -22.27 -13.33 15.08
N LEU A 266 -21.80 -14.51 15.48
CA LEU A 266 -21.00 -14.68 16.69
C LEU A 266 -19.69 -13.87 16.63
N MET A 267 -18.96 -13.96 15.51
CA MET A 267 -17.71 -13.21 15.31
C MET A 267 -17.98 -11.70 15.30
N GLU A 268 -19.00 -11.24 14.57
CA GLU A 268 -19.39 -9.83 14.48
C GLU A 268 -19.79 -9.28 15.86
N THR A 269 -20.62 -10.01 16.60
CA THR A 269 -21.03 -9.63 17.97
C THR A 269 -19.83 -9.51 18.91
N ALA A 270 -18.86 -10.43 18.81
CA ALA A 270 -17.65 -10.38 19.61
C ALA A 270 -16.78 -9.16 19.28
N VAL A 271 -16.62 -8.85 17.98
CA VAL A 271 -15.92 -7.65 17.52
C VAL A 271 -16.65 -6.38 17.96
N GLU A 272 -17.97 -6.30 17.81
CA GLU A 272 -18.76 -5.15 18.27
C GLU A 272 -18.61 -4.92 19.77
N LYS A 273 -18.66 -5.98 20.57
CA LYS A 273 -18.42 -5.90 22.02
C LYS A 273 -16.99 -5.43 22.34
N TYR A 274 -16.00 -5.88 21.58
CA TYR A 274 -14.61 -5.43 21.72
C TYR A 274 -14.48 -3.94 21.37
N LEU A 275 -15.10 -3.50 20.27
CA LEU A 275 -15.13 -2.11 19.85
C LEU A 275 -15.94 -1.22 20.80
N ALA A 276 -16.89 -1.75 21.57
CA ALA A 276 -17.60 -0.98 22.59
C ALA A 276 -16.73 -0.62 23.82
N LYS A 277 -15.55 -1.25 23.98
CA LYS A 277 -14.64 -0.93 25.08
C LYS A 277 -14.02 0.46 24.86
N LYS A 278 -13.99 1.28 25.92
CA LYS A 278 -13.56 2.68 25.85
C LYS A 278 -12.09 2.82 25.45
N ASP A 279 -11.23 2.02 26.05
CA ASP A 279 -9.79 1.96 25.78
C ASP A 279 -9.49 1.57 24.32
N VAL A 280 -10.27 0.64 23.75
CA VAL A 280 -10.15 0.22 22.35
C VAL A 280 -10.53 1.36 21.40
N ASN A 281 -11.64 2.06 21.63
CA ASN A 281 -11.99 3.24 20.83
C ASN A 281 -10.93 4.33 20.92
N GLU A 282 -10.46 4.64 22.13
CA GLU A 282 -9.40 5.63 22.32
C GLU A 282 -8.11 5.22 21.58
N ALA A 283 -7.76 3.93 21.55
CA ALA A 283 -6.63 3.41 20.79
C ALA A 283 -6.80 3.55 19.26
N LEU A 284 -8.00 3.25 18.76
CA LEU A 284 -8.37 3.43 17.36
C LEU A 284 -8.28 4.90 16.95
N ASP A 285 -8.84 5.81 17.75
CA ASP A 285 -8.83 7.24 17.49
C ASP A 285 -7.39 7.80 17.49
N ARG A 286 -6.58 7.42 18.49
CA ARG A 286 -5.16 7.81 18.53
C ARG A 286 -4.39 7.33 17.30
N THR A 287 -4.60 6.07 16.91
CA THR A 287 -3.94 5.48 15.74
C THR A 287 -4.39 6.17 14.45
N ALA A 288 -5.69 6.40 14.28
CA ALA A 288 -6.25 7.06 13.11
C ALA A 288 -5.75 8.51 12.98
N ASP A 289 -5.77 9.28 14.08
CA ASP A 289 -5.25 10.64 14.12
C ASP A 289 -3.76 10.68 13.73
N LEU A 290 -2.95 9.76 14.27
CA LEU A 290 -1.53 9.68 13.93
C LEU A 290 -1.29 9.34 12.45
N LEU A 291 -2.02 8.38 11.90
CA LEU A 291 -1.94 8.02 10.47
C LEU A 291 -2.30 9.22 9.59
N VAL A 292 -3.38 9.94 9.91
CA VAL A 292 -3.83 11.12 9.17
C VAL A 292 -2.81 12.25 9.28
N ARG A 293 -2.30 12.55 10.49
CA ARG A 293 -1.26 13.57 10.69
C ARG A 293 0.00 13.26 9.90
N LYS A 294 0.48 12.01 9.92
CA LYS A 294 1.66 11.58 9.16
C LYS A 294 1.45 11.73 7.66
N ARG A 295 0.28 11.34 7.17
CA ARG A 295 -0.13 11.52 5.77
C ARG A 295 -0.16 12.99 5.36
N ARG A 296 -0.71 13.87 6.20
CA ARG A 296 -0.73 15.33 5.95
C ARG A 296 0.67 15.94 5.97
N LYS A 297 1.53 15.55 6.93
CA LYS A 297 2.93 16.00 6.97
C LYS A 297 3.69 15.64 5.70
N ARG A 298 3.53 14.41 5.18
CA ARG A 298 4.14 14.00 3.89
C ARG A 298 3.69 14.87 2.72
N ALA A 299 2.44 15.35 2.74
CA ALA A 299 1.93 16.25 1.71
C ALA A 299 2.46 17.69 1.84
N ALA A 300 2.89 18.12 3.04
CA ALA A 300 3.30 19.50 3.32
C ALA A 300 4.81 19.77 3.21
N VAL A 301 5.65 18.74 3.09
CA VAL A 301 7.12 18.86 2.97
C VAL A 301 7.52 18.83 1.48
N GLU A 302 8.68 19.42 1.13
CA GLU A 302 9.25 19.72 -0.21
C GLU A 302 9.09 18.67 -1.35
N ASP A 303 8.68 17.43 -1.05
CA ASP A 303 8.35 16.38 -2.02
C ASP A 303 6.83 16.41 -2.42
N CYS A 304 6.24 17.62 -2.39
CA CYS A 304 4.80 17.88 -2.53
C CYS A 304 4.18 17.30 -3.82
N GLY A 305 4.92 17.30 -4.93
CA GLY A 305 4.43 16.80 -6.21
C GLY A 305 4.06 15.32 -6.20
N ARG A 306 4.79 14.48 -5.44
CA ARG A 306 4.58 13.03 -5.39
C ARG A 306 3.43 12.62 -4.47
N TRP A 307 3.22 13.36 -3.38
CA TRP A 307 2.32 12.95 -2.30
C TRP A 307 1.02 13.72 -2.20
N GLU A 308 0.87 14.93 -2.75
CA GLU A 308 -0.34 15.74 -2.60
C GLU A 308 -1.60 15.08 -3.19
N ARG A 309 -1.54 14.56 -4.43
CA ARG A 309 -2.64 13.82 -5.04
C ARG A 309 -2.95 12.54 -4.26
N PHE A 310 -1.92 11.75 -3.94
CA PHE A 310 -2.10 10.46 -3.26
C PHE A 310 -2.67 10.65 -1.86
N ALA A 311 -2.22 11.68 -1.13
CA ALA A 311 -2.58 11.95 0.25
C ALA A 311 -3.93 12.67 0.39
N MET A 312 -4.25 13.60 -0.52
CA MET A 312 -5.37 14.51 -0.38
C MET A 312 -6.40 14.43 -1.51
N HIS A 313 -6.20 13.55 -2.51
CA HIS A 313 -7.03 13.47 -3.72
C HIS A 313 -7.20 14.84 -4.41
N VAL A 314 -6.16 15.66 -4.36
CA VAL A 314 -6.16 17.01 -4.91
C VAL A 314 -5.87 16.96 -6.41
N PHE A 315 -6.56 17.83 -7.13
CA PHE A 315 -6.32 18.16 -8.53
C PHE A 315 -5.97 19.64 -8.61
N TYR A 316 -5.26 20.04 -9.65
CA TYR A 316 -4.91 21.45 -9.88
C TYR A 316 -5.64 21.96 -11.12
N GLY A 317 -6.11 23.19 -11.07
CA GLY A 317 -6.58 23.94 -12.24
C GLY A 317 -5.60 25.04 -12.57
N CYS A 318 -5.58 25.50 -13.81
CA CYS A 318 -4.85 26.73 -14.11
C CYS A 318 -5.51 27.90 -13.36
N PRO A 319 -4.77 28.64 -12.52
CA PRO A 319 -5.33 29.76 -11.76
C PRO A 319 -5.66 30.97 -12.64
N ASP A 320 -5.06 31.06 -13.83
CA ASP A 320 -5.27 32.17 -14.73
C ASP A 320 -6.69 32.15 -15.32
N SER A 321 -7.47 33.19 -15.03
CA SER A 321 -8.84 33.36 -15.49
C SER A 321 -9.00 33.44 -17.01
N VAL A 322 -7.96 33.85 -17.74
CA VAL A 322 -7.98 33.89 -19.21
C VAL A 322 -7.51 32.58 -19.85
N CYS A 323 -7.07 31.61 -19.05
CA CYS A 323 -6.69 30.30 -19.53
C CYS A 323 -7.91 29.48 -19.94
N SER A 324 -7.98 29.09 -21.21
CA SER A 324 -9.03 28.21 -21.74
C SER A 324 -8.88 26.74 -21.37
N THR A 325 -7.87 26.39 -20.55
CA THR A 325 -7.64 25.00 -20.16
C THR A 325 -8.64 24.58 -19.08
N GLU A 326 -9.63 23.81 -19.49
CA GLU A 326 -10.65 23.24 -18.60
C GLU A 326 -10.15 21.98 -17.87
N SER A 327 -9.17 21.27 -18.45
CA SER A 327 -8.63 20.03 -17.89
C SER A 327 -7.92 20.27 -16.57
N LEU A 328 -8.19 19.41 -15.60
CA LEU A 328 -7.48 19.38 -14.32
C LEU A 328 -6.15 18.62 -14.43
N PHE A 329 -5.11 19.18 -13.84
CA PHE A 329 -3.81 18.56 -13.68
C PHE A 329 -3.79 17.63 -12.47
N LYS A 330 -3.10 16.51 -12.61
CA LYS A 330 -3.02 15.45 -11.62
C LYS A 330 -1.90 15.68 -10.62
N THR A 331 -0.85 16.39 -11.01
CA THR A 331 0.31 16.70 -10.17
C THR A 331 0.65 18.18 -10.25
N ARG A 332 1.39 18.66 -9.23
CA ARG A 332 1.93 20.02 -9.23
C ARG A 332 2.89 20.24 -10.40
N ASP A 333 3.65 19.20 -10.79
CA ASP A 333 4.58 19.27 -11.93
C ASP A 333 3.86 19.40 -13.28
N GLU A 334 2.72 18.72 -13.48
CA GLU A 334 1.89 18.92 -14.67
C GLU A 334 1.37 20.38 -14.75
N LEU A 335 1.03 20.99 -13.60
CA LEU A 335 0.67 22.41 -13.56
C LEU A 335 1.89 23.32 -13.81
N ARG A 336 3.10 22.97 -13.34
CA ARG A 336 4.34 23.70 -13.65
C ARG A 336 4.67 23.67 -15.14
N GLU A 337 4.55 22.51 -15.77
CA GLU A 337 4.70 22.37 -17.22
C GLU A 337 3.66 23.21 -17.96
N HIS A 338 2.42 23.21 -17.50
CA HIS A 338 1.38 24.07 -18.05
C HIS A 338 1.72 25.56 -17.93
N ALA A 339 2.17 26.02 -16.76
CA ALA A 339 2.61 27.40 -16.54
C ALA A 339 3.71 27.81 -17.54
N PHE A 340 4.68 26.91 -17.75
CA PHE A 340 5.79 27.13 -18.68
C PHE A 340 5.31 27.21 -20.14
N TYR A 341 4.63 26.16 -20.63
CA TYR A 341 4.30 26.06 -22.06
C TYR A 341 3.11 26.90 -22.50
N ARG A 342 2.16 27.18 -21.61
CA ARG A 342 0.94 27.94 -21.95
C ARG A 342 1.00 29.40 -21.53
N HIS A 343 1.67 29.70 -20.42
CA HIS A 343 1.73 31.06 -19.90
C HIS A 343 3.13 31.69 -20.02
N GLY A 344 4.14 30.92 -20.43
CA GLY A 344 5.52 31.42 -20.47
C GLY A 344 6.06 31.79 -19.09
N ILE A 345 5.45 31.28 -18.02
CA ILE A 345 5.84 31.59 -16.65
C ILE A 345 7.05 30.75 -16.27
N VAL A 346 8.08 31.42 -15.80
CA VAL A 346 9.31 30.84 -15.24
C VAL A 346 9.59 31.50 -13.90
N TRP A 347 10.18 30.77 -12.95
CA TRP A 347 10.63 31.38 -11.71
C TRP A 347 12.13 31.66 -11.72
N LYS A 348 12.53 32.70 -10.99
CA LYS A 348 13.92 33.08 -10.78
C LYS A 348 14.59 32.08 -9.84
N ILE A 349 15.69 31.49 -10.30
CA ILE A 349 16.47 30.53 -9.52
C ILE A 349 17.76 31.21 -9.07
N GLU A 350 17.82 31.56 -7.78
CA GLU A 350 19.04 32.09 -7.19
C GLU A 350 20.07 30.97 -6.98
N THR A 351 21.26 31.14 -7.55
CA THR A 351 22.36 30.19 -7.40
C THR A 351 23.03 30.40 -6.03
N LYS A 352 22.56 29.69 -5.00
CA LYS A 352 23.24 29.71 -3.69
C LYS A 352 24.53 28.88 -3.75
N HIS A 353 25.68 29.52 -3.99
CA HIS A 353 26.97 28.99 -3.57
C HIS A 353 27.91 30.05 -2.99
N SER A 354 28.63 29.63 -1.95
CA SER A 354 29.53 30.33 -1.02
C SER A 354 30.81 30.93 -1.62
N ALA A 355 30.87 31.14 -2.93
CA ALA A 355 32.01 31.74 -3.61
C ALA A 355 31.76 33.24 -3.79
N LYS A 356 32.59 34.08 -3.15
CA LYS A 356 32.53 35.57 -3.16
C LYS A 356 32.67 36.24 -4.55
N TRP A 357 32.51 35.51 -5.65
CA TRP A 357 32.94 35.93 -6.99
C TRP A 357 32.02 35.44 -8.13
N ASP A 358 30.82 34.93 -7.84
CA ASP A 358 29.84 34.54 -8.86
C ASP A 358 28.50 35.25 -8.64
N ASP A 359 28.30 36.39 -9.30
CA ASP A 359 27.11 37.25 -9.18
C ASP A 359 25.96 36.85 -10.13
N ARG A 360 25.99 35.63 -10.71
CA ARG A 360 25.01 35.18 -11.71
C ARG A 360 23.66 34.79 -11.10
N LYS A 361 22.60 35.54 -11.44
CA LYS A 361 21.29 35.52 -10.76
C LYS A 361 20.21 34.62 -11.38
N TYR A 362 20.45 34.06 -12.57
CA TYR A 362 19.44 33.32 -13.33
C TYR A 362 19.98 31.98 -13.82
N ALA A 363 19.14 30.94 -13.87
CA ALA A 363 19.50 29.61 -14.36
C ALA A 363 18.33 28.93 -15.06
N CYS A 364 18.58 28.21 -16.16
CA CYS A 364 17.56 27.38 -16.81
C CYS A 364 17.68 25.91 -16.35
N ARG A 365 16.68 25.40 -15.64
CA ARG A 365 16.64 24.00 -15.16
C ARG A 365 15.68 23.11 -15.95
N TRP A 366 15.19 23.56 -17.11
CA TRP A 366 14.22 22.80 -17.88
C TRP A 366 14.91 21.69 -18.68
N ASP A 367 14.46 20.45 -18.53
CA ASP A 367 15.09 19.26 -19.15
C ASP A 367 15.13 19.33 -20.69
N GLY A 368 14.23 20.12 -21.30
CA GLY A 368 14.17 20.38 -22.74
C GLY A 368 15.13 21.47 -23.26
N CYS A 369 16.01 22.03 -22.43
CA CYS A 369 16.93 23.12 -22.81
C CYS A 369 17.93 22.73 -23.91
N GLY A 370 18.22 21.42 -24.05
CA GLY A 370 19.16 20.91 -25.06
C GLY A 370 20.63 21.27 -24.79
N GLN A 371 20.93 21.97 -23.70
CA GLN A 371 22.28 22.27 -23.24
C GLN A 371 22.84 21.11 -22.42
N LYS A 372 24.13 20.82 -22.60
CA LYS A 372 24.84 19.75 -21.87
C LYS A 372 24.97 20.01 -20.37
N TYR A 373 24.84 21.27 -19.96
CA TYR A 373 24.92 21.75 -18.57
C TYR A 373 23.80 22.77 -18.32
N VAL A 374 23.44 22.99 -17.06
CA VAL A 374 22.48 24.03 -16.64
C VAL A 374 23.07 25.40 -16.98
N PRO A 375 22.53 26.15 -17.96
CA PRO A 375 23.05 27.46 -18.30
C PRO A 375 22.68 28.47 -17.21
N VAL A 376 23.64 29.33 -16.86
CA VAL A 376 23.51 30.37 -15.84
C VAL A 376 23.82 31.73 -16.44
N PHE A 377 23.08 32.77 -16.04
CA PHE A 377 23.12 34.10 -16.62
C PHE A 377 23.29 35.17 -15.55
N GLU A 378 24.03 36.22 -15.89
CA GLU A 378 24.28 37.37 -15.00
C GLU A 378 23.10 38.34 -15.01
N THR A 379 22.53 38.59 -16.19
CA THR A 379 21.44 39.54 -16.38
C THR A 379 20.13 38.85 -16.76
N GLU A 380 19.01 39.50 -16.42
CA GLU A 380 17.68 39.04 -16.84
C GLU A 380 17.53 39.03 -18.36
N ILE A 381 18.17 39.97 -19.04
CA ILE A 381 18.12 40.14 -20.49
C ILE A 381 18.67 38.90 -21.19
N ASP A 382 19.84 38.41 -20.75
CA ASP A 382 20.46 37.21 -21.31
C ASP A 382 19.63 35.95 -21.03
N PHE A 383 18.99 35.90 -19.87
CA PHE A 383 18.08 34.80 -19.53
C PHE A 383 16.81 34.81 -20.40
N ARG A 384 16.21 35.99 -20.64
CA ARG A 384 15.06 36.14 -21.55
C ARG A 384 15.41 35.73 -22.97
N ASP A 385 16.54 36.20 -23.49
CA ASP A 385 17.04 35.83 -24.82
C ASP A 385 17.26 34.30 -24.93
N HIS A 386 17.76 33.66 -23.87
CA HIS A 386 17.85 32.20 -23.80
C HIS A 386 16.48 31.51 -23.88
N LEU A 387 15.49 31.97 -23.10
CA LEU A 387 14.13 31.42 -23.09
C LEU A 387 13.44 31.57 -24.45
N GLU A 388 13.60 32.72 -25.10
CA GLU A 388 13.07 32.98 -26.45
C GLU A 388 13.73 32.06 -27.49
N ARG A 389 15.06 31.96 -27.48
CA ARG A 389 15.80 31.20 -28.51
C ARG A 389 15.66 29.70 -28.37
N PHE A 390 15.83 29.17 -27.16
CA PHE A 390 15.90 27.72 -26.90
C PHE A 390 14.55 27.13 -26.50
N HIS A 391 13.68 27.90 -25.86
CA HIS A 391 12.38 27.42 -25.40
C HIS A 391 11.17 28.00 -26.16
N LYS A 392 11.39 28.92 -27.10
CA LYS A 392 10.36 29.53 -27.96
C LYS A 392 9.25 30.24 -27.17
N LEU A 393 9.59 30.82 -26.03
CA LEU A 393 8.68 31.65 -25.25
C LEU A 393 8.68 33.08 -25.81
N GLU A 394 7.59 33.54 -26.42
CA GLU A 394 7.52 34.88 -27.05
C GLU A 394 7.50 36.04 -26.05
N SER A 395 7.05 35.80 -24.81
CA SER A 395 6.99 36.81 -23.74
C SER A 395 7.10 36.13 -22.38
N PRO A 396 8.30 35.70 -21.98
CA PRO A 396 8.48 34.96 -20.73
C PRO A 396 8.15 35.84 -19.52
N GLN A 397 7.33 35.36 -18.61
CA GLN A 397 7.06 36.01 -17.33
C GLN A 397 7.98 35.43 -16.27
N ILE A 398 8.98 36.21 -15.85
CA ILE A 398 9.91 35.81 -14.77
C ILE A 398 9.31 36.24 -13.43
N MET A 399 8.96 35.26 -12.60
CA MET A 399 8.44 35.46 -11.25
C MET A 399 9.53 35.19 -10.21
N ASP A 400 9.43 35.80 -9.03
CA ASP A 400 10.19 35.33 -7.87
C ASP A 400 9.68 33.96 -7.41
N TYR A 401 10.52 33.22 -6.68
CA TYR A 401 10.18 31.86 -6.24
C TYR A 401 8.88 31.81 -5.42
N ASP A 402 8.71 32.75 -4.49
CA ASP A 402 7.53 32.81 -3.62
C ASP A 402 6.25 33.10 -4.41
N ASP A 403 6.30 34.03 -5.37
CA ASP A 403 5.17 34.35 -6.25
C ASP A 403 4.79 33.17 -7.15
N TYR A 404 5.78 32.42 -7.64
CA TYR A 404 5.56 31.24 -8.47
C TYR A 404 4.93 30.10 -7.66
N GLU A 405 5.41 29.85 -6.44
CA GLU A 405 4.80 28.84 -5.58
C GLU A 405 3.39 29.24 -5.12
N GLN A 406 3.14 30.53 -4.88
CA GLN A 406 1.79 31.04 -4.62
C GLN A 406 0.86 30.81 -5.83
N TRP A 407 1.33 31.04 -7.06
CA TRP A 407 0.54 30.76 -8.27
C TRP A 407 0.16 29.28 -8.37
N LEU A 408 1.07 28.36 -8.03
CA LEU A 408 0.77 26.93 -7.99
C LEU A 408 -0.24 26.56 -6.88
N ASP A 409 -0.17 27.24 -5.73
CA ASP A 409 -1.12 27.07 -4.63
C ASP A 409 -2.52 27.59 -5.00
N ASP A 410 -2.62 28.72 -5.70
CA ASP A 410 -3.89 29.21 -6.23
C ASP A 410 -4.50 28.21 -7.23
N GLY A 411 -3.65 27.59 -8.06
CA GLY A 411 -4.05 26.51 -8.97
C GLY A 411 -4.59 25.28 -8.25
N ARG A 412 -4.02 24.96 -7.08
CA ARG A 412 -4.50 23.90 -6.19
C ARG A 412 -5.91 24.21 -5.66
N GLU A 413 -6.16 25.44 -5.21
CA GLU A 413 -7.49 25.85 -4.74
C GLU A 413 -8.54 25.82 -5.86
N GLN A 414 -8.18 26.30 -7.05
CA GLN A 414 -9.07 26.23 -8.21
C GLN A 414 -9.40 24.79 -8.61
N GLY A 415 -8.41 23.90 -8.60
CA GLY A 415 -8.65 22.49 -8.92
C GLY A 415 -9.56 21.81 -7.89
N ALA A 416 -9.42 22.13 -6.60
CA ALA A 416 -10.32 21.66 -5.56
C ALA A 416 -11.77 22.17 -5.75
N ASN A 417 -11.94 23.43 -6.16
CA ASN A 417 -13.25 24.03 -6.44
C ASN A 417 -13.92 23.41 -7.67
N ARG A 418 -13.18 23.23 -8.78
CA ARG A 418 -13.67 22.61 -10.02
C ARG A 418 -14.00 21.12 -9.85
N SER A 419 -13.23 20.39 -9.03
CA SER A 419 -13.53 18.99 -8.71
C SER A 419 -14.85 18.85 -7.93
N ARG A 420 -15.12 19.77 -6.99
CA ARG A 420 -16.37 19.81 -6.22
C ARG A 420 -17.58 20.18 -7.07
N SER A 421 -17.46 21.10 -8.04
CA SER A 421 -18.56 21.45 -8.95
C SER A 421 -18.92 20.30 -9.87
N ASN A 422 -17.94 19.63 -10.49
CA ASN A 422 -18.18 18.49 -11.39
C ASN A 422 -18.87 17.32 -10.67
N SER A 423 -18.59 17.11 -9.38
CA SER A 423 -19.26 16.11 -8.55
C SER A 423 -20.73 16.46 -8.29
N ARG A 424 -21.06 17.74 -8.06
CA ARG A 424 -22.44 18.23 -7.86
C ARG A 424 -23.26 18.15 -9.15
N ASP A 425 -22.69 18.54 -10.29
CA ASP A 425 -23.40 18.49 -11.58
C ASP A 425 -23.70 17.05 -12.03
N SER A 426 -22.79 16.11 -11.72
CA SER A 426 -23.01 14.68 -11.94
C SER A 426 -24.17 14.13 -11.08
N GLN A 427 -24.35 14.64 -9.85
CA GLN A 427 -25.47 14.27 -8.98
C GLN A 427 -26.80 14.94 -9.38
N ILE A 428 -26.77 16.11 -10.00
CA ILE A 428 -27.96 16.81 -10.50
C ILE A 428 -28.45 16.17 -11.82
N SER A 429 -27.53 15.80 -12.73
CA SER A 429 -27.84 15.10 -13.98
C SER A 429 -28.51 13.74 -13.75
N THR A 430 -28.07 13.01 -12.73
CA THR A 430 -28.67 11.71 -12.35
C THR A 430 -30.08 11.85 -11.73
N LYS A 431 -30.39 12.96 -11.06
CA LYS A 431 -31.75 13.27 -10.58
C LYS A 431 -32.68 13.82 -11.67
N GLY A 432 -32.15 14.56 -12.64
CA GLY A 432 -32.93 15.06 -13.79
C GLY A 432 -33.39 13.96 -14.74
N ARG A 433 -32.64 12.85 -14.85
CA ARG A 433 -33.02 11.71 -15.70
C ARG A 433 -34.09 10.79 -15.10
N GLN A 434 -34.36 10.89 -13.79
CA GLN A 434 -35.43 10.12 -13.14
C GLN A 434 -36.81 10.80 -13.19
N THR A 435 -36.92 12.04 -13.69
CA THR A 435 -38.19 12.80 -13.69
C THR A 435 -38.80 13.04 -15.07
N GLN A 436 -38.18 12.56 -16.16
CA GLN A 436 -38.73 12.66 -17.53
C GLN A 436 -39.12 11.30 -18.15
N GLY A 437 -39.53 10.35 -17.32
CA GLY A 437 -39.90 9.00 -17.76
C GLY A 437 -41.21 8.49 -17.17
N ILE A 438 -42.16 9.36 -16.80
CA ILE A 438 -43.55 8.99 -16.56
C ILE A 438 -44.41 10.18 -16.99
N GLY A 439 -45.05 10.06 -18.15
CA GLY A 439 -45.94 11.04 -18.75
C GLY A 439 -46.52 10.48 -20.03
#